data_AF-A0A5D4TW31-F1
#
_entry.id   AF-A0A5D4TW31-F1
#
_cell.length_a   1.000
_cell.length_b   1.000
_cell.length_c   1.000
_cell.angle_alpha   90.00
_cell.angle_beta   90.00
_cell.angle_gamma   90.00
#
_symmetry.space_group_name_H-M   'P 1'
#
loop_
_entity.id
_entity.type
_entity.pdbx_description
1 polymer ?
#
loop_
_entity_poly.entity_id
_entity_poly.type
_entity_poly.pdbx_seq_one_letter_code
_entity_poly.pdbx_strand_id
1 'polypeptide(L)'
;MLRKRLLQYIEESNGSVALFPQEKEFAVKNGLLDADKVGARESGSRFEEAYIERCEKETEELIAQESFIFLNQPITYLKKHKNEFVFLELGWFDVIGVEAVSIEVDDVFGTYDAMLGLKLQKKYRSQIEDYLENVLKGQTSYDLLFNGEDGLWDLNITLNDLPDFHEGLTMLATYELIYDFLFHLLQKVDEA
;
A
#
# COMPACT_ATOMS: atom_id res chain seq x y z
N MET A 1 10.23 -3.34 -13.37
CA MET A 1 9.48 -2.08 -13.27
C MET A 1 9.68 -1.43 -11.91
N LEU A 2 9.53 -2.17 -10.81
CA LEU A 2 9.88 -1.71 -9.46
C LEU A 2 11.32 -1.20 -9.41
N ARG A 3 12.27 -1.94 -9.99
CA ARG A 3 13.68 -1.53 -10.07
C ARG A 3 13.86 -0.13 -10.69
N LYS A 4 13.13 0.15 -11.77
CA LYS A 4 13.22 1.44 -12.48
C LYS A 4 12.59 2.56 -11.65
N ARG A 5 11.42 2.34 -11.08
CA ARG A 5 10.71 3.33 -10.24
C ARG A 5 11.52 3.67 -8.99
N LEU A 6 12.07 2.67 -8.30
CA LEU A 6 12.92 2.87 -7.13
C LEU A 6 14.20 3.62 -7.49
N LEU A 7 14.86 3.28 -8.62
CA LEU A 7 16.04 4.02 -9.08
C LEU A 7 15.72 5.49 -9.37
N GLN A 8 14.62 5.75 -10.10
CA GLN A 8 14.18 7.11 -10.40
C GLN A 8 13.94 7.91 -9.11
N TYR A 9 13.23 7.31 -8.15
CA TYR A 9 12.96 7.94 -6.85
C TYR A 9 14.25 8.28 -6.07
N ILE A 10 15.23 7.38 -6.08
CA ILE A 10 16.55 7.60 -5.47
C ILE A 10 17.28 8.78 -6.14
N GLU A 11 17.26 8.84 -7.47
CA GLU A 11 17.91 9.89 -8.26
C GLU A 11 17.26 11.26 -8.03
N GLU A 12 15.93 11.34 -8.02
CA GLU A 12 15.16 12.56 -7.78
C GLU A 12 15.35 13.11 -6.35
N SER A 13 15.66 12.23 -5.40
CA SER A 13 15.94 12.60 -4.00
C SER A 13 17.37 13.10 -3.76
N ASN A 14 18.14 13.38 -4.82
CA ASN A 14 19.52 13.92 -4.76
C ASN A 14 20.46 13.12 -3.83
N GLY A 15 20.26 11.81 -3.69
CA GLY A 15 21.11 10.93 -2.89
C GLY A 15 20.91 10.98 -1.37
N SER A 16 19.94 11.73 -0.85
CA SER A 16 19.57 11.78 0.57
C SER A 16 18.25 11.04 0.84
N VAL A 17 18.09 9.87 0.24
CA VAL A 17 16.83 9.13 0.27
C VAL A 17 16.69 8.30 1.55
N ALA A 18 15.50 8.32 2.14
CA ALA A 18 15.11 7.38 3.17
C ALA A 18 14.58 6.11 2.49
N LEU A 19 15.19 4.95 2.71
CA LEU A 19 14.65 3.66 2.26
C LEU A 19 14.20 2.84 3.46
N PHE A 20 13.06 2.16 3.34
CA PHE A 20 12.64 1.13 4.27
C PHE A 20 13.63 -0.03 4.23
N PRO A 21 13.69 -0.87 5.27
CA PRO A 21 14.58 -2.03 5.28
C PRO A 21 14.49 -2.89 4.00
N GLN A 22 13.28 -3.22 3.55
CA GLN A 22 13.04 -4.01 2.35
C GLN A 22 13.46 -3.30 1.05
N GLU A 23 13.26 -1.99 0.95
CA GLU A 23 13.70 -1.19 -0.20
C GLU A 23 15.22 -1.10 -0.27
N LYS A 24 15.85 -0.88 0.89
CA LYS A 24 17.31 -0.84 1.01
C LYS A 24 17.90 -2.18 0.63
N GLU A 25 17.35 -3.27 1.16
CA GLU A 25 17.76 -4.63 0.82
C GLU A 25 17.61 -4.89 -0.68
N PHE A 26 16.45 -4.55 -1.25
CA PHE A 26 16.21 -4.69 -2.68
C PHE A 26 17.16 -3.83 -3.53
N ALA A 27 17.39 -2.57 -3.14
CA ALA A 27 18.29 -1.66 -3.85
C ALA A 27 19.74 -2.15 -3.83
N VAL A 28 20.24 -2.62 -2.68
CA VAL A 28 21.60 -3.18 -2.56
C VAL A 28 21.71 -4.48 -3.35
N LYS A 29 20.74 -5.40 -3.21
CA LYS A 29 20.70 -6.68 -3.94
C LYS A 29 20.74 -6.47 -5.46
N ASN A 30 20.12 -5.41 -5.96
CA ASN A 30 20.04 -5.09 -7.39
C ASN A 30 21.09 -4.08 -7.88
N GLY A 31 22.06 -3.72 -7.04
CA GLY A 31 23.14 -2.78 -7.37
C GLY A 31 22.65 -1.37 -7.72
N LEU A 32 21.51 -0.94 -7.16
CA LEU A 32 20.96 0.41 -7.34
C LEU A 32 21.62 1.45 -6.42
N LEU A 33 22.13 1.00 -5.27
CA LEU A 33 22.78 1.84 -4.28
C LEU A 33 24.00 1.12 -3.70
N ASP A 34 25.07 1.88 -3.47
CA ASP A 34 26.19 1.44 -2.64
C ASP A 34 25.74 1.46 -1.17
N ALA A 35 26.02 0.39 -0.43
CA ALA A 35 25.61 0.25 0.98
C ALA A 35 26.05 1.43 1.87
N ASP A 36 27.16 2.09 1.50
CA ASP A 36 27.79 3.19 2.23
C ASP A 36 27.15 4.56 1.98
N LYS A 37 26.24 4.69 0.99
CA LYS A 37 25.54 5.95 0.66
C LYS A 37 24.16 6.09 1.30
N VAL A 38 23.75 5.14 2.14
CA VAL A 38 22.37 5.12 2.68
C VAL A 38 22.28 5.90 3.98
N GLY A 39 21.77 7.13 3.90
CA GLY A 39 21.28 7.85 5.08
C GLY A 39 20.07 7.14 5.67
N ALA A 40 20.17 6.69 6.92
CA ALA A 40 19.00 6.20 7.64
C ALA A 40 18.13 7.41 8.01
N ARG A 41 16.93 7.51 7.42
CA ARG A 41 15.87 8.37 7.95
C ARG A 41 14.89 7.48 8.70
N GLU A 42 14.35 7.97 9.80
CA GLU A 42 13.35 7.25 10.58
C GLU A 42 12.08 7.01 9.74
N SER A 43 11.53 5.79 9.84
CA SER A 43 10.38 5.29 9.07
C SER A 43 9.13 6.19 9.18
N GLY A 44 8.91 6.77 10.37
CA GLY A 44 7.66 7.46 10.70
C GLY A 44 7.42 8.79 9.97
N SER A 45 8.45 9.42 9.37
CA SER A 45 8.30 10.75 8.77
C SER A 45 7.72 10.76 7.35
N ARG A 46 7.44 9.60 6.74
CA ARG A 46 7.04 9.55 5.31
C ARG A 46 5.56 9.79 5.07
N PHE A 47 4.73 9.41 6.03
CA PHE A 47 3.29 9.69 5.99
C PHE A 47 2.94 11.09 6.51
N GLU A 48 3.93 11.88 6.94
CA GLU A 48 3.71 13.27 7.36
C GLU A 48 3.14 14.15 6.24
N GLU A 49 3.49 13.84 4.99
CA GLU A 49 3.03 14.53 3.79
C GLU A 49 1.83 13.83 3.13
N ALA A 50 1.25 12.80 3.76
CA ALA A 50 0.11 12.09 3.22
C ALA A 50 -1.13 13.00 3.17
N TYR A 51 -1.86 12.93 2.06
CA TYR A 51 -3.19 13.48 1.94
C TYR A 51 -4.19 12.45 2.44
N ILE A 52 -4.97 12.79 3.47
CA ILE A 52 -5.85 11.83 4.15
C ILE A 52 -7.26 12.40 4.20
N GLU A 53 -8.22 11.63 3.74
CA GLU A 53 -9.64 11.96 3.81
C GLU A 53 -10.40 10.87 4.55
N ARG A 54 -11.36 11.27 5.37
CA ARG A 54 -12.47 10.41 5.79
C ARG A 54 -13.65 10.75 4.91
N CYS A 55 -14.24 9.74 4.31
CA CYS A 55 -15.35 9.88 3.38
C CYS A 55 -16.51 8.98 3.80
N GLU A 56 -17.72 9.38 3.45
CA GLU A 56 -18.91 8.58 3.65
C GLU A 56 -18.97 7.49 2.57
N LYS A 57 -19.20 6.23 2.96
CA LYS A 57 -19.08 5.06 2.08
C LYS A 57 -20.12 5.00 0.96
N GLU A 58 -21.35 5.41 1.24
CA GLU A 58 -22.47 5.33 0.30
C GLU A 58 -22.53 6.54 -0.64
N THR A 59 -22.13 7.72 -0.15
CA THR A 59 -22.21 8.96 -0.93
C THR A 59 -20.87 9.42 -1.51
N GLU A 60 -19.76 8.84 -1.06
CA GLU A 60 -18.39 9.28 -1.36
C GLU A 60 -18.10 10.74 -0.95
N GLU A 61 -18.97 11.34 -0.13
CA GLU A 61 -18.80 12.73 0.30
C GLU A 61 -17.72 12.84 1.38
N LEU A 62 -16.86 13.85 1.24
CA LEU A 62 -15.83 14.17 2.23
C LEU A 62 -16.47 14.53 3.58
N ILE A 63 -16.12 13.75 4.61
CA ILE A 63 -16.48 14.03 6.00
C ILE A 63 -15.46 14.99 6.61
N ALA A 64 -14.17 14.68 6.44
CA ALA A 64 -13.07 15.52 6.91
C ALA A 64 -11.77 15.20 6.20
N GLN A 65 -10.94 16.22 5.98
CA GLN A 65 -9.53 16.05 5.67
C GLN A 65 -8.75 15.92 6.99
N GLU A 66 -8.00 14.84 7.15
CA GLU A 66 -7.26 14.52 8.37
C GLU A 66 -5.77 14.84 8.23
N SER A 67 -5.09 15.00 9.36
CA SER A 67 -3.63 15.12 9.41
C SER A 67 -2.98 13.76 9.70
N PHE A 68 -1.66 13.65 9.50
CA PHE A 68 -0.88 12.47 9.88
C PHE A 68 -1.15 11.96 11.31
N ILE A 69 -1.49 12.85 12.25
CA ILE A 69 -1.81 12.49 13.65
C ILE A 69 -2.97 11.50 13.71
N PHE A 70 -3.94 11.59 12.78
CA PHE A 70 -5.08 10.68 12.69
C PHE A 70 -4.64 9.22 12.48
N LEU A 71 -3.53 8.98 11.78
CA LEU A 71 -3.05 7.62 11.53
C LEU A 71 -2.58 6.89 12.80
N ASN A 72 -2.40 7.61 13.92
CA ASN A 72 -2.13 7.00 15.23
C ASN A 72 -3.38 6.38 15.88
N GLN A 73 -4.57 6.62 15.34
CA GLN A 73 -5.78 5.94 15.80
C GLN A 73 -5.67 4.43 15.54
N PRO A 74 -6.22 3.58 16.43
CA PRO A 74 -6.29 2.15 16.18
C PRO A 74 -7.20 1.89 14.97
N ILE A 75 -6.90 0.84 14.20
CA ILE A 75 -7.72 0.46 13.04
C ILE A 75 -9.18 0.11 13.45
N THR A 76 -9.40 -0.26 14.72
CA THR A 76 -10.72 -0.42 15.34
C THR A 76 -11.59 0.85 15.34
N TYR A 77 -11.04 2.02 15.01
CA TYR A 77 -11.83 3.21 14.71
C TYR A 77 -12.90 2.92 13.66
N LEU A 78 -12.54 2.31 12.53
CA LEU A 78 -13.48 2.04 11.42
C LEU A 78 -14.62 1.09 11.82
N LYS A 79 -14.42 0.21 12.81
CA LYS A 79 -15.51 -0.63 13.34
C LYS A 79 -16.58 0.15 14.09
N LYS A 80 -16.22 1.31 14.66
CA LYS A 80 -17.16 2.23 15.32
C LYS A 80 -17.78 3.21 14.32
N HIS A 81 -17.15 3.35 13.16
CA HIS A 81 -17.46 4.29 12.10
C HIS A 81 -17.60 3.55 10.76
N LYS A 82 -18.44 2.51 10.73
CA LYS A 82 -18.53 1.58 9.58
C LYS A 82 -19.02 2.23 8.28
N ASN A 83 -19.75 3.33 8.40
CA ASN A 83 -20.21 4.13 7.28
C ASN A 83 -19.10 5.02 6.70
N GLU A 84 -17.87 4.94 7.22
CA GLU A 84 -16.72 5.72 6.78
C GLU A 84 -15.67 4.83 6.13
N PHE A 85 -15.01 5.34 5.08
CA PHE A 85 -13.72 4.85 4.63
C PHE A 85 -12.66 5.94 4.77
N VAL A 86 -11.40 5.51 4.89
CA VAL A 86 -10.25 6.41 4.93
C VAL A 86 -9.51 6.29 3.61
N PHE A 87 -9.43 7.37 2.86
CA PHE A 87 -8.65 7.50 1.64
C PHE A 87 -7.28 8.12 1.97
N LEU A 88 -6.21 7.55 1.43
CA LEU A 88 -4.86 8.05 1.62
C LEU A 88 -4.08 8.08 0.30
N GLU A 89 -3.60 9.26 -0.06
CA GLU A 89 -2.61 9.45 -1.13
C GLU A 89 -1.26 9.83 -0.54
N LEU A 90 -0.20 9.30 -1.15
CA LEU A 90 1.15 9.64 -0.79
C LEU A 90 2.05 9.50 -2.01
N GLY A 91 2.85 10.51 -2.33
CA GLY A 91 3.74 10.47 -3.50
C GLY A 91 4.72 9.28 -3.48
N TRP A 92 5.02 8.74 -2.30
CA TRP A 92 5.80 7.52 -2.18
C TRP A 92 5.14 6.28 -2.81
N PHE A 93 3.81 6.20 -2.86
CA PHE A 93 3.11 5.08 -3.49
C PHE A 93 3.40 4.96 -4.99
N ASP A 94 3.91 6.01 -5.64
CA ASP A 94 4.38 5.93 -7.02
C ASP A 94 5.53 4.91 -7.20
N VAL A 95 6.35 4.68 -6.17
CA VAL A 95 7.41 3.65 -6.20
C VAL A 95 6.80 2.27 -6.44
N ILE A 96 5.66 2.00 -5.81
CA ILE A 96 4.89 0.77 -5.96
C ILE A 96 3.76 0.91 -7.01
N GLY A 97 3.72 2.00 -7.77
CA GLY A 97 2.72 2.23 -8.80
C GLY A 97 1.28 2.21 -8.30
N VAL A 98 1.05 2.74 -7.12
CA VAL A 98 -0.27 2.97 -6.54
C VAL A 98 -0.46 4.47 -6.39
N GLU A 99 -1.65 4.97 -6.70
CA GLU A 99 -1.96 6.41 -6.52
C GLU A 99 -2.47 6.68 -5.11
N ALA A 100 -3.40 5.84 -4.66
CA ALA A 100 -4.07 5.95 -3.37
C ALA A 100 -4.43 4.57 -2.82
N VAL A 101 -4.65 4.52 -1.52
CA VAL A 101 -5.20 3.35 -0.83
C VAL A 101 -6.37 3.81 0.03
N SER A 102 -7.52 3.17 -0.16
CA SER A 102 -8.68 3.32 0.73
C SER A 102 -8.75 2.15 1.70
N ILE A 103 -9.09 2.39 2.95
CA ILE A 103 -9.37 1.34 3.95
C ILE A 103 -10.77 1.54 4.52
N GLU A 104 -11.54 0.47 4.57
CA GLU A 104 -12.88 0.45 5.18
C GLU A 104 -13.13 -0.81 6.00
N VAL A 105 -14.32 -0.88 6.62
CA VAL A 105 -14.83 -2.11 7.23
C VAL A 105 -16.03 -2.57 6.43
N ASP A 106 -16.01 -3.83 5.98
CA ASP A 106 -17.15 -4.46 5.33
C ASP A 106 -18.34 -4.58 6.29
N ASP A 107 -19.53 -4.29 5.78
CA ASP A 107 -20.75 -4.23 6.58
C ASP A 107 -21.30 -5.62 6.92
N VAL A 108 -21.02 -6.61 6.08
CA VAL A 108 -21.57 -7.97 6.20
C VAL A 108 -20.74 -8.83 7.15
N PHE A 109 -19.43 -8.84 6.96
CA PHE A 109 -18.47 -9.70 7.65
C PHE A 109 -17.68 -8.94 8.72
N GLY A 110 -17.65 -7.60 8.68
CA GLY A 110 -16.90 -6.79 9.64
C GLY A 110 -15.38 -6.94 9.50
N THR A 111 -14.93 -7.42 8.34
CA THR A 111 -13.52 -7.47 7.93
C THR A 111 -13.05 -6.09 7.49
N TYR A 112 -11.74 -5.88 7.51
CA TYR A 112 -11.12 -4.68 6.99
C TYR A 112 -10.65 -4.96 5.58
N ASP A 113 -11.01 -4.07 4.66
CA ASP A 113 -10.62 -4.19 3.27
C ASP A 113 -9.79 -2.97 2.86
N ALA A 114 -8.76 -3.22 2.05
CA ALA A 114 -8.01 -2.17 1.37
C ALA A 114 -8.32 -2.21 -0.12
N MET A 115 -8.65 -1.05 -0.70
CA MET A 115 -8.99 -0.88 -2.11
C MET A 115 -7.98 0.07 -2.76
N LEU A 116 -7.42 -0.32 -3.90
CA LEU A 116 -6.41 0.46 -4.60
C LEU A 116 -6.35 0.15 -6.10
N GLY A 117 -5.79 1.10 -6.85
CA GLY A 117 -5.42 0.93 -8.25
C GLY A 117 -3.93 0.63 -8.41
N LEU A 118 -3.58 -0.55 -8.94
CA LEU A 118 -2.19 -0.99 -9.16
C LEU A 118 -1.79 -0.87 -10.63
N LYS A 119 -0.89 0.07 -10.92
CA LYS A 119 -0.37 0.35 -12.28
C LYS A 119 0.60 -0.74 -12.74
N LEU A 120 0.06 -1.79 -13.36
CA LEU A 120 0.78 -2.89 -13.99
C LEU A 120 0.12 -3.35 -15.28
N GLN A 121 0.92 -3.79 -16.26
CA GLN A 121 0.40 -4.31 -17.52
C GLN A 121 -0.40 -5.60 -17.30
N LYS A 122 -1.49 -5.78 -18.07
CA LYS A 122 -2.38 -6.96 -18.00
C LYS A 122 -1.66 -8.31 -18.09
N LYS A 123 -0.51 -8.37 -18.78
CA LYS A 123 0.27 -9.61 -18.96
C LYS A 123 0.78 -10.21 -17.64
N TYR A 124 0.83 -9.44 -16.56
CA TYR A 124 1.31 -9.89 -15.25
C TYR A 124 0.22 -10.52 -14.38
N ARG A 125 -0.99 -10.76 -14.92
CA ARG A 125 -2.12 -11.32 -14.17
C ARG A 125 -1.75 -12.57 -13.38
N SER A 126 -1.12 -13.55 -14.04
CA SER A 126 -0.76 -14.84 -13.41
C SER A 126 0.17 -14.62 -12.22
N GLN A 127 1.18 -13.76 -12.35
CA GLN A 127 2.14 -13.49 -11.28
C GLN A 127 1.49 -12.77 -10.09
N ILE A 128 0.50 -11.91 -10.37
CA ILE A 128 -0.27 -11.24 -9.32
C ILE A 128 -1.12 -12.27 -8.59
N GLU A 129 -1.94 -13.05 -9.31
CA GLU A 129 -2.79 -14.10 -8.74
C GLU A 129 -1.95 -15.11 -7.94
N ASP A 130 -0.86 -15.62 -8.50
CA ASP A 130 0.06 -16.54 -7.83
C ASP A 130 0.60 -15.95 -6.51
N TYR A 131 0.97 -14.66 -6.48
CA TYR A 131 1.44 -14.03 -5.25
C TYR A 131 0.33 -13.90 -4.21
N LEU A 132 -0.85 -13.41 -4.61
CA LEU A 132 -1.99 -13.20 -3.72
C LEU A 132 -2.43 -14.53 -3.08
N GLU A 133 -2.56 -15.59 -3.89
CA GLU A 133 -2.95 -16.94 -3.43
C GLU A 133 -1.93 -17.58 -2.46
N ASN A 134 -0.65 -17.24 -2.60
CA ASN A 134 0.40 -17.76 -1.71
C ASN A 134 0.52 -17.00 -0.39
N VAL A 135 0.18 -15.71 -0.36
CA VAL A 135 0.36 -14.86 0.82
C VAL A 135 -0.91 -14.75 1.66
N LEU A 136 -2.08 -14.65 1.00
CA LEU A 136 -3.36 -14.47 1.69
C LEU A 136 -3.91 -15.80 2.19
N LYS A 137 -4.37 -15.82 3.44
CA LYS A 137 -4.88 -17.04 4.11
C LYS A 137 -6.40 -17.18 3.96
N GLY A 138 -6.94 -17.12 2.75
CA GLY A 138 -8.38 -17.30 2.52
C GLY A 138 -8.74 -17.54 1.05
N GLN A 139 -9.92 -18.14 0.83
CA GLN A 139 -10.39 -18.49 -0.52
C GLN A 139 -11.01 -17.29 -1.27
N THR A 140 -11.36 -16.21 -0.56
CA THR A 140 -12.02 -15.00 -1.08
C THR A 140 -11.34 -13.74 -0.57
N SER A 141 -10.03 -13.79 -0.39
CA SER A 141 -9.27 -12.73 0.30
C SER A 141 -8.95 -11.51 -0.58
N TYR A 142 -9.32 -11.55 -1.86
CA TYR A 142 -9.10 -10.44 -2.78
C TYR A 142 -10.06 -10.45 -3.96
N ASP A 143 -10.30 -9.28 -4.53
CA ASP A 143 -10.88 -9.09 -5.86
C ASP A 143 -9.84 -8.42 -6.77
N LEU A 144 -9.72 -8.89 -8.00
CA LEU A 144 -8.74 -8.40 -8.97
C LEU A 144 -9.40 -8.22 -10.35
N LEU A 145 -9.60 -6.95 -10.74
CA LEU A 145 -10.17 -6.57 -12.03
C LEU A 145 -9.17 -5.72 -12.82
N PHE A 146 -8.99 -6.01 -14.12
CA PHE A 146 -8.17 -5.15 -14.97
C PHE A 146 -9.03 -4.07 -15.61
N ASN A 147 -8.76 -2.81 -15.27
CA ASN A 147 -9.32 -1.66 -15.94
C ASN A 147 -8.50 -1.35 -17.21
N GLY A 148 -9.09 -1.67 -18.36
CA GLY A 148 -8.44 -1.50 -19.66
C GLY A 148 -8.38 -0.05 -20.16
N GLU A 149 -9.22 0.83 -19.63
CA GLU A 149 -9.22 2.26 -19.99
C GLU A 149 -8.05 2.98 -19.32
N ASP A 150 -7.85 2.71 -18.03
CA ASP A 150 -6.79 3.34 -17.22
C ASP A 150 -5.47 2.54 -17.21
N GLY A 151 -5.50 1.29 -17.68
CA GLY A 151 -4.33 0.43 -17.78
C GLY A 151 -3.79 -0.02 -16.42
N LEU A 152 -4.67 -0.19 -15.44
CA LEU A 152 -4.37 -0.57 -14.06
C LEU A 152 -5.23 -1.74 -13.58
N TRP A 153 -4.86 -2.31 -12.44
CA TRP A 153 -5.64 -3.33 -11.75
C TRP A 153 -6.38 -2.70 -10.58
N ASP A 154 -7.69 -2.81 -10.54
CA ASP A 154 -8.48 -2.59 -9.35
C ASP A 154 -8.28 -3.80 -8.44
N LEU A 155 -7.66 -3.57 -7.28
CA LEU A 155 -7.30 -4.59 -6.32
C LEU A 155 -7.94 -4.26 -4.98
N ASN A 156 -8.83 -5.15 -4.54
CA ASN A 156 -9.38 -5.13 -3.19
C ASN A 156 -8.78 -6.31 -2.42
N ILE A 157 -8.34 -6.08 -1.19
CA ILE A 157 -7.70 -7.10 -0.34
C ILE A 157 -8.35 -7.07 1.02
N THR A 158 -8.76 -8.23 1.51
CA THR A 158 -9.16 -8.41 2.90
C THR A 158 -7.94 -8.46 3.80
N LEU A 159 -7.72 -7.37 4.53
CA LEU A 159 -6.56 -7.18 5.40
C LEU A 159 -6.50 -8.21 6.51
N ASN A 160 -7.64 -8.73 6.96
CA ASN A 160 -7.71 -9.81 7.95
C ASN A 160 -6.94 -11.07 7.54
N ASP A 161 -6.75 -11.31 6.24
CA ASP A 161 -6.08 -12.49 5.71
C ASP A 161 -4.58 -12.27 5.48
N LEU A 162 -4.06 -11.08 5.77
CA LEU A 162 -2.63 -10.79 5.78
C LEU A 162 -1.96 -11.39 7.04
N PRO A 163 -0.78 -12.01 6.91
CA PRO A 163 -0.14 -12.74 8.01
C PRO A 163 0.06 -11.96 9.32
N ASP A 164 0.39 -10.67 9.21
CA ASP A 164 0.76 -9.83 10.35
C ASP A 164 -0.35 -8.82 10.73
N PHE A 165 -1.53 -8.92 10.11
CA PHE A 165 -2.64 -8.05 10.45
C PHE A 165 -3.29 -8.47 11.78
N HIS A 166 -3.59 -7.49 12.62
CA HIS A 166 -4.44 -7.66 13.79
C HIS A 166 -5.07 -6.33 14.22
N GLU A 167 -6.20 -6.38 14.93
CA GLU A 167 -6.97 -5.18 15.34
C GLU A 167 -6.26 -4.29 16.37
N GLY A 168 -5.13 -4.75 16.90
CA GLY A 168 -4.26 -3.95 17.76
C GLY A 168 -3.39 -2.94 17.00
N LEU A 169 -3.36 -2.99 15.67
CA LEU A 169 -2.59 -2.08 14.84
C LEU A 169 -3.20 -0.67 14.82
N THR A 170 -2.34 0.33 14.65
CA THR A 170 -2.76 1.68 14.24
C THR A 170 -3.08 1.70 12.75
N MET A 171 -3.78 2.73 12.28
CA MET A 171 -3.95 2.93 10.84
C MET A 171 -2.60 3.09 10.14
N LEU A 172 -1.65 3.81 10.74
CA LEU A 172 -0.30 3.96 10.22
C LEU A 172 0.37 2.59 9.98
N ALA A 173 0.39 1.73 11.00
CA ALA A 173 0.99 0.40 10.89
C ALA A 173 0.24 -0.48 9.87
N THR A 174 -1.05 -0.25 9.67
CA THR A 174 -1.85 -0.93 8.65
C THR A 174 -1.45 -0.47 7.23
N TYR A 175 -1.26 0.83 7.00
CA TYR A 175 -0.74 1.34 5.73
C TYR A 175 0.69 0.89 5.45
N GLU A 176 1.56 0.82 6.47
CA GLU A 176 2.91 0.24 6.35
C GLU A 176 2.83 -1.25 5.93
N LEU A 177 1.92 -2.03 6.54
CA LEU A 177 1.70 -3.42 6.17
C LEU A 177 1.23 -3.59 4.71
N ILE A 178 0.30 -2.73 4.26
CA ILE A 178 -0.17 -2.73 2.86
C ILE A 178 0.96 -2.37 1.91
N TYR A 179 1.75 -1.36 2.25
CA TYR A 179 2.91 -0.96 1.46
C TYR A 179 3.91 -2.11 1.31
N ASP A 180 4.28 -2.76 2.41
CA ASP A 180 5.20 -3.90 2.43
C ASP A 180 4.66 -5.05 1.58
N PHE A 181 3.38 -5.36 1.71
CA PHE A 181 2.72 -6.39 0.91
C PHE A 181 2.82 -6.12 -0.60
N LEU A 182 2.55 -4.89 -1.02
CA LEU A 182 2.58 -4.49 -2.44
C LEU A 182 4.02 -4.41 -2.97
N PHE A 183 4.96 -3.97 -2.15
CA PHE A 183 6.38 -3.96 -2.51
C PHE A 183 6.87 -5.37 -2.85
N HIS A 184 6.54 -6.36 -2.01
CA HIS A 184 6.89 -7.76 -2.25
C HIS A 184 6.19 -8.36 -3.48
N LEU A 185 4.92 -8.02 -3.71
CA LEU A 185 4.22 -8.39 -4.95
C LEU A 185 5.02 -7.92 -6.18
N LEU A 186 5.38 -6.65 -6.21
CA LEU A 186 6.12 -6.07 -7.32
C LEU A 186 7.51 -6.63 -7.48
N GLN A 187 8.17 -6.96 -6.37
CA GLN A 187 9.43 -7.68 -6.42
C GLN A 187 9.26 -9.03 -7.11
N LYS A 188 8.18 -9.78 -6.82
CA LYS A 188 7.92 -11.04 -7.53
C LYS A 188 7.58 -10.87 -9.00
N VAL A 189 6.84 -9.84 -9.36
CA VAL A 189 6.58 -9.52 -10.76
C VAL A 189 7.87 -9.14 -11.50
N ASP A 190 8.82 -8.46 -10.86
CA ASP A 190 10.11 -8.10 -11.46
C ASP A 190 11.11 -9.27 -11.54
N GLU A 191 10.99 -10.28 -10.68
CA GLU A 191 11.86 -11.48 -10.65
C GLU A 191 11.41 -12.60 -11.61
N ALA A 192 10.18 -12.51 -12.16
CA ALA A 192 9.57 -13.49 -13.07
C ALA A 192 9.90 -13.23 -14.56
#